data_AF-A0A8H6HEW7-F1
#
_entry.id   AF-A0A8H6HEW7-F1
#
_cell.length_a   1.000
_cell.length_b   1.000
_cell.length_c   1.000
_cell.angle_alpha   90.00
_cell.angle_beta   90.00
_cell.angle_gamma   90.00
#
_symmetry.space_group_name_H-M   'P 1'
#
loop_
_entity.id
_entity.type
_entity.pdbx_description
1 polymer ?
#
loop_
_entity_poly.entity_id
_entity_poly.type
_entity_poly.pdbx_seq_one_letter_code
_entity_poly.pdbx_strand_id
1 'polypeptide(L)'
;MADAEFSPTDLELMDLDDHDNSTWASRNPSKAIIPPRNNYKKLTDAQKITASVRLAQTREKQLQLTEDLGEFKITQARLLQEIAEKHGKSLDYVKGRATAASTFKTPRALNLHNAKLHFLSLEINNGFEEGERKNLMEIQHRLKDDPDMCELDKREEDRLLQILQDHKNVQKAGARANHRAAAADYEKTVGRIHEEMGKLHERTGATLFLLGAHDHVDDTLPPTFVDAGNTEAFFLEHIDMTANEFTRKFNSWCESRRNGSKAQGSTLRLLQIECRCLISEGLNRILKRKNVMMAYDQYEAKIMVEHKVQLRGWPENVAWGTPHNLTTIAAVRKLRDALVSGACAWVKLSSQEHEAIVKKVEQAPPKKRKTRSDKGTKKITSDTSKTTDGPRKRARKAKKATSSQVPPIRSPSVVPSSDEEDDNA
;
A
#
# COMPACT_ATOMS: atom_id res chain seq x y z
N MET A 1 36.01 -57.71 27.63
CA MET A 1 37.10 -57.09 26.85
C MET A 1 36.70 -57.20 25.39
N ALA A 2 36.15 -56.19 24.72
CA ALA A 2 36.11 -54.77 24.98
C ALA A 2 34.69 -54.22 24.72
N ASP A 3 34.32 -53.26 25.56
CA ASP A 3 33.12 -52.44 25.45
C ASP A 3 33.26 -51.45 24.29
N ALA A 4 32.20 -51.31 23.49
CA ALA A 4 32.00 -50.17 22.60
C ALA A 4 30.59 -49.63 22.85
N GLU A 5 30.54 -48.61 23.70
CA GLU A 5 29.38 -47.75 23.93
C GLU A 5 29.01 -47.04 22.61
N PHE A 6 27.76 -47.18 22.17
CA PHE A 6 27.18 -46.33 21.13
C PHE A 6 26.28 -45.30 21.81
N SER A 7 26.71 -44.04 21.78
CA SER A 7 26.01 -42.87 22.30
C SER A 7 24.76 -42.54 21.46
N PRO A 8 23.60 -42.22 22.07
CA PRO A 8 22.41 -41.80 21.35
C PRO A 8 22.39 -40.27 21.19
N THR A 9 23.00 -39.77 20.12
CA THR A 9 22.84 -38.37 19.68
C THR A 9 22.90 -38.31 18.16
N ASP A 10 21.86 -38.84 17.52
CA ASP A 10 21.44 -38.39 16.20
C ASP A 10 19.93 -38.10 16.31
N LEU A 11 19.65 -37.01 17.03
CA LEU A 11 18.38 -36.30 16.87
C LEU A 11 18.44 -35.65 15.49
N GLU A 12 17.83 -36.31 14.52
CA GLU A 12 17.47 -35.75 13.23
C GLU A 12 16.88 -34.36 13.43
N LEU A 13 17.68 -33.34 13.10
CA LEU A 13 17.17 -32.06 12.65
C LEU A 13 16.44 -32.33 11.34
N MET A 14 15.16 -32.72 11.45
CA MET A 14 14.23 -32.58 10.35
C MET A 14 14.19 -31.09 10.00
N ASP A 15 14.82 -30.75 8.88
CA ASP A 15 14.64 -29.48 8.17
C ASP A 15 13.15 -29.31 7.82
N LEU A 16 12.37 -28.81 8.78
CA LEU A 16 11.01 -28.31 8.58
C LEU A 16 11.08 -26.85 8.14
N ASP A 17 11.60 -26.56 6.95
CA ASP A 17 11.49 -25.21 6.37
C ASP A 17 11.67 -25.18 4.83
N ASP A 18 11.11 -26.17 4.13
CA ASP A 18 10.85 -26.06 2.69
C ASP A 18 9.35 -25.80 2.44
N HIS A 19 8.80 -24.85 3.20
CA HIS A 19 7.52 -24.25 2.83
C HIS A 19 7.76 -23.41 1.58
N ASP A 20 7.24 -23.90 0.46
CA ASP A 20 7.16 -23.19 -0.82
C ASP A 20 6.45 -21.84 -0.61
N ASN A 21 7.21 -20.83 -0.19
CA ASN A 21 6.76 -19.46 0.05
C ASN A 21 6.61 -18.69 -1.27
N SER A 22 6.60 -19.39 -2.40
CA SER A 22 6.50 -18.75 -3.69
C SER A 22 5.13 -18.12 -3.87
N THR A 23 4.02 -18.63 -3.30
CA THR A 23 2.67 -18.10 -3.57
C THR A 23 2.11 -17.20 -2.46
N TRP A 24 1.17 -16.31 -2.81
CA TRP A 24 0.43 -15.54 -1.80
C TRP A 24 -0.32 -16.42 -0.78
N ALA A 25 -0.85 -17.56 -1.22
CA ALA A 25 -1.56 -18.50 -0.36
C ALA A 25 -0.63 -19.17 0.67
N SER A 26 0.53 -19.68 0.24
CA SER A 26 1.49 -20.32 1.15
C SER A 26 2.07 -19.35 2.17
N ARG A 27 2.20 -18.07 1.81
CA ARG A 27 2.57 -16.98 2.73
C ARG A 27 1.48 -16.57 3.73
N ASN A 28 0.25 -17.02 3.55
CA ASN A 28 -0.89 -16.71 4.42
C ASN A 28 -1.61 -18.00 4.85
N PRO A 29 -0.94 -18.93 5.56
CA PRO A 29 -1.47 -20.27 5.82
C PRO A 29 -2.70 -20.27 6.73
N SER A 30 -2.92 -19.21 7.50
CA SER A 30 -4.11 -19.04 8.33
C SER A 30 -5.37 -18.64 7.56
N LYS A 31 -5.25 -18.32 6.26
CA LYS A 31 -6.39 -17.94 5.42
C LYS A 31 -6.83 -19.11 4.54
N ALA A 32 -8.13 -19.33 4.48
CA ALA A 32 -8.71 -20.24 3.52
C ALA A 32 -8.33 -19.82 2.09
N ILE A 33 -7.95 -20.80 1.26
CA ILE A 33 -7.54 -20.56 -0.13
C ILE A 33 -8.79 -20.53 -1.01
N ILE A 34 -8.92 -19.49 -1.83
CA ILE A 34 -9.93 -19.42 -2.88
C ILE A 34 -9.45 -20.34 -4.02
N PRO A 35 -10.17 -21.42 -4.33
CA PRO A 35 -9.73 -22.39 -5.32
C PRO A 35 -9.55 -21.72 -6.69
N PRO A 36 -8.48 -22.05 -7.44
CA PRO A 36 -8.30 -21.53 -8.78
C PRO A 36 -9.44 -22.05 -9.66
N ARG A 37 -9.91 -21.21 -10.58
CA ARG A 37 -10.82 -21.68 -11.64
C ARG A 37 -9.98 -22.46 -12.65
N ASN A 38 -10.14 -23.78 -12.71
CA ASN A 38 -9.48 -24.59 -13.71
C ASN A 38 -10.18 -24.39 -15.06
N ASN A 39 -9.57 -23.56 -15.91
CA ASN A 39 -9.98 -23.42 -17.30
C ASN A 39 -8.94 -24.10 -18.19
N TYR A 40 -8.85 -25.42 -18.11
CA TYR A 40 -7.86 -26.21 -18.85
C TYR A 40 -8.49 -27.32 -19.69
N LYS A 41 -9.42 -26.98 -20.58
CA LYS A 41 -9.53 -27.74 -21.84
C LYS A 41 -8.84 -26.92 -22.92
N LYS A 42 -7.73 -27.44 -23.45
CA LYS A 42 -7.14 -26.92 -24.70
C LYS A 42 -8.19 -27.09 -25.78
N LEU A 43 -8.70 -25.98 -26.30
CA LEU A 43 -9.69 -26.02 -27.37
C LEU A 43 -9.06 -26.69 -28.59
N THR A 44 -9.79 -27.65 -29.18
CA THR A 44 -9.45 -28.19 -30.50
C THR A 44 -9.54 -27.08 -31.55
N ASP A 45 -8.92 -27.25 -32.73
CA ASP A 45 -8.90 -26.18 -33.74
C ASP A 45 -10.31 -25.82 -34.24
N ALA A 46 -11.21 -26.82 -34.35
CA ALA A 46 -12.64 -26.59 -34.61
C ALA A 46 -13.33 -25.78 -33.48
N GLN A 47 -12.96 -26.03 -32.22
CA GLN A 47 -13.47 -25.26 -31.08
C GLN A 47 -12.91 -23.84 -31.05
N LYS A 48 -11.65 -23.62 -31.48
CA LYS A 48 -11.05 -22.29 -31.61
C LYS A 48 -11.75 -21.45 -32.68
N ILE A 49 -12.06 -22.04 -33.84
CA ILE A 49 -12.83 -21.39 -34.91
C ILE A 49 -14.25 -21.06 -34.42
N THR A 50 -14.90 -22.00 -33.73
CA THR A 50 -16.23 -21.74 -33.14
C THR A 50 -16.17 -20.63 -32.08
N ALA A 51 -15.11 -20.59 -31.27
CA ALA A 51 -14.90 -19.56 -30.27
C ALA A 51 -14.61 -18.18 -30.89
N SER A 52 -13.87 -18.11 -32.00
CA SER A 52 -13.61 -16.84 -32.70
C SER A 52 -14.90 -16.27 -33.31
N VAL A 53 -15.74 -17.11 -33.91
CA VAL A 53 -17.07 -16.71 -34.40
C VAL A 53 -17.96 -16.21 -33.25
N ARG A 54 -18.02 -16.92 -32.12
CA ARG A 54 -18.75 -16.44 -30.94
C ARG A 54 -18.20 -15.12 -30.40
N LEU A 55 -16.88 -14.93 -30.38
CA LEU A 55 -16.26 -13.68 -29.95
C LEU A 55 -16.66 -12.52 -30.86
N ALA A 56 -16.68 -12.74 -32.19
CA ALA A 56 -17.14 -11.73 -33.15
C ALA A 56 -18.61 -11.36 -32.90
N GLN A 57 -19.50 -12.36 -32.77
CA GLN A 57 -20.91 -12.14 -32.43
C GLN A 57 -21.09 -11.44 -31.07
N THR A 58 -20.26 -11.77 -30.08
CA THR A 58 -20.31 -11.13 -28.76
C THR A 58 -19.87 -9.67 -28.87
N ARG A 59 -18.85 -9.34 -29.68
CA ARG A 59 -18.47 -7.95 -29.94
C ARG A 59 -19.59 -7.17 -30.62
N GLU A 60 -20.23 -7.76 -31.62
CA GLU A 60 -21.37 -7.13 -32.31
C GLU A 60 -22.52 -6.84 -31.35
N LYS A 61 -22.91 -7.83 -30.53
CA LYS A 61 -23.91 -7.64 -29.47
C LYS A 61 -23.48 -6.59 -28.43
N GLN A 62 -22.19 -6.53 -28.11
CA GLN A 62 -21.67 -5.53 -27.17
C GLN A 62 -21.71 -4.12 -27.79
N LEU A 63 -21.46 -3.98 -29.09
CA LEU A 63 -21.60 -2.72 -29.82
C LEU A 63 -23.05 -2.27 -29.83
N GLN A 64 -23.98 -3.15 -30.21
CA GLN A 64 -25.43 -2.89 -30.15
C GLN A 64 -25.88 -2.48 -28.73
N LEU A 65 -25.46 -3.22 -27.70
CA LEU A 65 -25.73 -2.85 -26.31
C LEU A 65 -25.19 -1.46 -25.96
N THR A 66 -24.02 -1.09 -26.48
CA THR A 66 -23.41 0.22 -26.22
C THR A 66 -24.18 1.34 -26.91
N GLU A 67 -24.67 1.09 -28.13
CA GLU A 67 -25.53 1.99 -28.88
C GLU A 67 -26.89 2.18 -28.17
N ASP A 68 -27.56 1.09 -27.81
CA ASP A 68 -28.81 1.10 -27.04
C ASP A 68 -28.65 1.86 -25.70
N LEU A 69 -27.52 1.66 -25.00
CA LEU A 69 -27.21 2.40 -23.78
C LEU A 69 -26.96 3.88 -24.06
N GLY A 70 -26.42 4.24 -25.22
CA GLY A 70 -26.29 5.61 -25.69
C GLY A 70 -27.65 6.27 -25.88
N GLU A 71 -28.56 5.61 -26.61
CA GLU A 71 -29.94 6.08 -26.81
C GLU A 71 -30.71 6.19 -25.50
N PHE A 72 -30.55 5.23 -24.60
CA PHE A 72 -31.13 5.27 -23.26
C PHE A 72 -30.64 6.48 -22.47
N LYS A 73 -29.34 6.80 -22.51
CA LYS A 73 -28.79 7.98 -21.82
C LYS A 73 -29.37 9.28 -22.37
N ILE A 74 -29.54 9.39 -23.69
CA ILE A 74 -30.20 10.54 -24.34
C ILE A 74 -31.65 10.66 -23.84
N THR A 75 -32.38 9.55 -23.84
CA THR A 75 -33.77 9.50 -23.37
C THR A 75 -33.88 9.87 -21.89
N GLN A 76 -32.99 9.33 -21.05
CA GLN A 76 -32.92 9.63 -19.63
C GLN A 76 -32.64 11.12 -19.40
N ALA A 77 -31.72 11.72 -20.15
CA ALA A 77 -31.43 13.15 -20.04
C ALA A 77 -32.66 14.01 -20.38
N ARG A 78 -33.39 13.66 -21.45
CA ARG A 78 -34.65 14.33 -21.83
C ARG A 78 -35.69 14.24 -20.72
N LEU A 79 -35.93 13.04 -20.18
CA LEU A 79 -36.89 12.83 -19.09
C LEU A 79 -36.52 13.61 -17.82
N LEU A 80 -35.24 13.65 -17.47
CA LEU A 80 -34.77 14.44 -16.32
C LEU A 80 -34.97 15.94 -16.53
N GLN A 81 -34.83 16.43 -17.77
CA GLN A 81 -35.13 17.81 -18.13
C GLN A 81 -36.63 18.12 -18.03
N GLU A 82 -37.49 17.25 -18.55
CA GLU A 82 -38.95 17.40 -18.43
C GLU A 82 -39.40 17.44 -16.96
N ILE A 83 -38.82 16.62 -16.09
CA ILE A 83 -39.07 16.64 -14.64
C ILE A 83 -38.57 17.94 -14.01
N ALA A 84 -37.40 18.43 -14.41
CA ALA A 84 -36.85 19.68 -13.91
C ALA A 84 -37.75 20.88 -14.24
N GLU A 85 -38.21 20.97 -15.50
CA GLU A 85 -39.14 21.99 -15.99
C GLU A 85 -40.49 21.90 -15.27
N LYS A 86 -41.09 20.70 -15.20
CA LYS A 86 -42.39 20.47 -14.56
C LYS A 86 -42.43 20.89 -13.09
N HIS A 87 -41.32 20.74 -12.37
CA HIS A 87 -41.24 21.03 -10.94
C HIS A 87 -40.50 22.34 -10.61
N GLY A 88 -40.08 23.12 -11.62
CA GLY A 88 -39.35 24.36 -11.42
C GLY A 88 -38.04 24.18 -10.63
N LYS A 89 -37.35 23.06 -10.84
CA LYS A 89 -36.07 22.73 -10.18
C LYS A 89 -34.94 22.74 -11.21
N SER A 90 -33.71 22.93 -10.76
CA SER A 90 -32.56 22.81 -11.65
C SER A 90 -32.36 21.36 -12.09
N LEU A 91 -31.88 21.17 -13.32
CA LEU A 91 -31.54 19.85 -13.86
C LEU A 91 -30.58 19.09 -12.94
N ASP A 92 -29.61 19.79 -12.36
CA ASP A 92 -28.64 19.20 -11.43
C ASP A 92 -29.28 18.72 -10.12
N TYR A 93 -30.29 19.42 -9.61
CA TYR A 93 -31.04 19.00 -8.42
C TYR A 93 -31.81 17.69 -8.68
N VAL A 94 -32.45 17.57 -9.85
CA VAL A 94 -33.20 16.37 -10.25
C VAL A 94 -32.26 15.22 -10.57
N LYS A 95 -31.17 15.47 -11.31
CA LYS A 95 -30.10 14.49 -11.56
C LYS A 95 -29.55 13.95 -10.25
N GLY A 96 -29.15 14.83 -9.32
CA GLY A 96 -28.63 14.43 -8.02
C GLY A 96 -29.59 13.54 -7.23
N ARG A 97 -30.90 13.79 -7.30
CA ARG A 97 -31.91 12.92 -6.67
C ARG A 97 -32.12 11.60 -7.39
N ALA A 98 -32.08 11.59 -8.72
CA ALA A 98 -32.29 10.40 -9.54
C ALA A 98 -31.05 9.48 -9.61
N THR A 99 -29.85 10.04 -9.48
CA THR A 99 -28.57 9.34 -9.62
C THR A 99 -27.79 9.21 -8.31
N ALA A 100 -28.32 9.66 -7.17
CA ALA A 100 -27.78 9.40 -5.83
C ALA A 100 -27.88 7.92 -5.41
N ALA A 101 -27.56 7.01 -6.33
CA ALA A 101 -27.23 5.63 -6.04
C ALA A 101 -25.71 5.58 -5.88
N SER A 102 -25.23 5.70 -4.64
CA SER A 102 -23.96 5.08 -4.28
C SER A 102 -23.91 3.69 -4.92
N THR A 103 -22.89 3.40 -5.73
CA THR A 103 -22.78 2.10 -6.41
C THR A 103 -22.40 0.99 -5.42
N PHE A 104 -22.09 1.35 -4.16
CA PHE A 104 -21.97 0.41 -3.05
C PHE A 104 -23.34 -0.16 -2.71
N LYS A 105 -23.67 -1.25 -3.41
CA LYS A 105 -24.77 -2.12 -3.00
C LYS A 105 -24.43 -2.64 -1.62
N THR A 106 -25.34 -2.44 -0.66
CA THR A 106 -25.25 -3.13 0.62
C THR A 106 -25.18 -4.64 0.33
N PRO A 107 -24.35 -5.38 1.06
CA PRO A 107 -24.33 -6.83 0.92
C PRO A 107 -25.75 -7.34 1.17
N ARG A 108 -26.31 -8.06 0.19
CA ARG A 108 -27.64 -8.67 0.34
C ARG A 108 -27.62 -9.64 1.51
N ALA A 109 -28.64 -9.58 2.35
CA ALA A 109 -28.85 -10.55 3.42
C ALA A 109 -28.81 -11.99 2.85
N LEU A 110 -28.36 -12.94 3.68
CA LEU A 110 -28.43 -14.34 3.33
C LEU A 110 -29.88 -14.74 3.09
N ASN A 111 -30.11 -15.55 2.07
CA ASN A 111 -31.43 -16.06 1.72
C ASN A 111 -31.35 -17.57 1.78
N LEU A 112 -32.28 -18.20 2.50
CA LEU A 112 -32.35 -19.65 2.66
C LEU A 112 -32.42 -20.37 1.31
N HIS A 113 -33.18 -19.84 0.34
CA HIS A 113 -33.24 -20.43 -1.01
C HIS A 113 -31.85 -20.47 -1.67
N ASN A 114 -31.06 -19.40 -1.53
CA ASN A 114 -29.69 -19.39 -2.06
C ASN A 114 -28.78 -20.34 -1.29
N ALA A 115 -29.05 -20.58 0.00
CA ALA A 115 -28.30 -21.52 0.82
C ALA A 115 -28.60 -22.97 0.42
N LYS A 116 -29.88 -23.34 0.26
CA LYS A 116 -30.31 -24.64 -0.26
C LYS A 116 -29.71 -24.90 -1.63
N LEU A 117 -29.80 -23.93 -2.55
CA LEU A 117 -29.25 -24.04 -3.89
C LEU A 117 -27.72 -24.19 -3.90
N HIS A 118 -27.00 -23.46 -3.03
CA HIS A 118 -25.55 -23.61 -2.89
C HIS A 118 -25.17 -25.00 -2.37
N PHE A 119 -25.87 -25.49 -1.34
CA PHE A 119 -25.62 -26.83 -0.78
C PHE A 119 -25.89 -27.93 -1.81
N LEU A 120 -27.05 -27.89 -2.46
CA LEU A 120 -27.42 -28.86 -3.49
C LEU A 120 -26.47 -28.80 -4.69
N SER A 121 -25.97 -27.60 -5.03
CA SER A 121 -24.94 -27.45 -6.07
C SER A 121 -23.63 -28.15 -5.71
N LEU A 122 -23.22 -28.10 -4.43
CA LEU A 122 -22.04 -28.83 -3.96
C LEU A 122 -22.28 -30.34 -4.01
N GLU A 123 -23.45 -30.81 -3.59
CA GLU A 123 -23.79 -32.23 -3.54
C GLU A 123 -23.92 -32.83 -4.95
N ILE A 124 -24.70 -32.21 -5.83
CA ILE A 124 -24.94 -32.68 -7.19
C ILE A 124 -23.65 -32.69 -8.00
N ASN A 125 -22.80 -31.68 -7.85
CA ASN A 125 -21.56 -31.58 -8.62
C ASN A 125 -20.39 -32.28 -7.93
N ASN A 126 -20.61 -32.91 -6.77
CA ASN A 126 -19.58 -33.70 -6.13
C ASN A 126 -19.28 -34.93 -7.00
N GLY A 127 -18.03 -35.08 -7.42
CA GLY A 127 -17.60 -36.16 -8.31
C GLY A 127 -17.76 -35.90 -9.82
N PHE A 128 -18.36 -34.78 -10.24
CA PHE A 128 -18.39 -34.38 -11.66
C PHE A 128 -17.17 -33.52 -12.02
N GLU A 129 -16.54 -33.83 -13.16
CA GLU A 129 -15.51 -32.98 -13.73
C GLU A 129 -16.08 -31.61 -14.15
N GLU A 130 -15.26 -30.56 -14.17
CA GLU A 130 -15.70 -29.17 -14.35
C GLU A 130 -16.46 -28.86 -15.64
N GLY A 131 -16.38 -29.72 -16.66
CA GLY A 131 -17.16 -29.60 -17.89
C GLY A 131 -18.50 -30.34 -17.90
N GLU A 132 -18.72 -31.23 -16.94
CA GLU A 132 -19.91 -32.09 -16.84
C GLU A 132 -20.81 -31.69 -15.66
N ARG A 133 -20.41 -30.65 -14.93
CA ARG A 133 -21.20 -30.09 -13.84
C ARG A 133 -22.56 -29.62 -14.33
N LYS A 134 -23.60 -29.94 -13.56
CA LYS A 134 -24.97 -29.54 -13.86
C LYS A 134 -25.10 -28.03 -13.81
N ASN A 135 -25.85 -27.49 -14.78
CA ASN A 135 -26.10 -26.06 -14.87
C ASN A 135 -27.06 -25.62 -13.73
N LEU A 136 -27.04 -24.33 -13.40
CA LEU A 136 -27.90 -23.71 -12.41
C LEU A 136 -29.38 -24.04 -12.60
N MET A 137 -29.87 -24.07 -13.86
CA MET A 137 -31.27 -24.40 -14.15
C MET A 137 -31.64 -25.84 -13.76
N GLU A 138 -30.74 -26.79 -13.99
CA GLU A 138 -30.95 -28.20 -13.63
C GLU A 138 -30.93 -28.38 -12.10
N ILE A 139 -30.05 -27.65 -11.42
CA ILE A 139 -29.97 -27.64 -9.95
C ILE A 139 -31.25 -27.01 -9.37
N GLN A 140 -31.76 -25.94 -9.97
CA GLN A 140 -33.03 -25.33 -9.56
C GLN A 140 -34.22 -26.25 -9.76
N HIS A 141 -34.26 -26.99 -10.87
CA HIS A 141 -35.33 -27.97 -11.12
C HIS A 141 -35.28 -29.06 -10.06
N ARG A 142 -34.10 -29.63 -9.82
CA ARG A 142 -33.91 -30.67 -8.81
C ARG A 142 -34.27 -30.18 -7.41
N LEU A 143 -33.93 -28.93 -7.06
CA LEU A 143 -34.32 -28.35 -5.77
C LEU A 143 -35.83 -28.26 -5.56
N LYS A 144 -36.62 -28.13 -6.64
CA LYS A 144 -38.09 -28.13 -6.57
C LYS A 144 -38.67 -29.53 -6.38
N ASP A 145 -38.03 -30.52 -6.98
CA ASP A 145 -38.48 -31.91 -6.95
C ASP A 145 -38.03 -32.66 -5.68
N ASP A 146 -37.06 -32.11 -4.95
CA ASP A 146 -36.47 -32.73 -3.76
C ASP A 146 -37.32 -32.45 -2.50
N PRO A 147 -38.01 -33.47 -1.95
CA PRO A 147 -38.86 -33.30 -0.78
C PRO A 147 -38.05 -33.01 0.49
N ASP A 148 -36.83 -33.54 0.61
CA ASP A 148 -35.97 -33.37 1.80
C ASP A 148 -35.49 -31.92 1.94
N MET A 149 -35.33 -31.21 0.82
CA MET A 149 -34.97 -29.79 0.81
C MET A 149 -36.18 -28.86 0.97
N CYS A 150 -37.40 -29.35 0.74
CA CYS A 150 -38.63 -28.59 0.93
C CYS A 150 -39.04 -28.51 2.41
N GLU A 151 -38.86 -29.60 3.18
CA GLU A 151 -39.32 -29.75 4.57
C GLU A 151 -38.16 -29.76 5.59
N LEU A 152 -37.31 -28.72 5.58
CA LEU A 152 -36.17 -28.62 6.49
C LEU A 152 -36.60 -28.12 7.89
N ASP A 153 -36.01 -28.70 8.94
CA ASP A 153 -36.12 -28.14 10.30
C ASP A 153 -35.29 -26.86 10.43
N LYS A 154 -35.67 -25.98 11.36
CA LYS A 154 -34.97 -24.70 11.62
C LYS A 154 -33.48 -24.88 11.87
N ARG A 155 -33.09 -25.97 12.55
CA ARG A 155 -31.67 -26.29 12.80
C ARG A 155 -30.90 -26.54 11.51
N GLU A 156 -31.54 -27.18 10.53
CA GLU A 156 -30.93 -27.47 9.23
C GLU A 156 -30.92 -26.23 8.34
N GLU A 157 -31.98 -25.41 8.38
CA GLU A 157 -32.00 -24.10 7.72
C GLU A 157 -30.84 -23.20 8.20
N ASP A 158 -30.63 -23.11 9.51
CA ASP A 158 -29.53 -22.35 10.11
C ASP A 158 -28.16 -22.90 9.70
N ARG A 159 -28.02 -24.24 9.65
CA ARG A 159 -26.80 -24.90 9.18
C ARG A 159 -26.49 -24.53 7.73
N LEU A 160 -27.49 -24.55 6.83
CA LEU A 160 -27.30 -24.18 5.42
C LEU A 160 -26.92 -22.71 5.27
N LEU A 161 -27.56 -21.82 6.03
CA LEU A 161 -27.21 -20.40 6.06
C LEU A 161 -25.78 -20.19 6.53
N GLN A 162 -25.34 -20.92 7.56
CA GLN A 162 -23.98 -20.87 8.07
C GLN A 162 -22.96 -21.34 7.01
N ILE A 163 -23.22 -22.45 6.32
CA ILE A 163 -22.36 -22.94 5.22
C ILE A 163 -22.24 -21.89 4.11
N LEU A 164 -23.35 -21.26 3.71
CA LEU A 164 -23.33 -20.20 2.71
C LEU A 164 -22.56 -18.96 3.20
N GLN A 165 -22.70 -18.61 4.48
CA GLN A 165 -21.98 -17.50 5.09
C GLN A 165 -20.47 -17.75 5.10
N ASP A 166 -20.05 -18.95 5.50
CA ASP A 166 -18.64 -19.34 5.51
C ASP A 166 -18.05 -19.33 4.11
N HIS A 167 -18.76 -19.87 3.11
CA HIS A 167 -18.33 -19.78 1.71
C HIS A 167 -18.19 -18.32 1.24
N LYS A 168 -19.15 -17.45 1.56
CA LYS A 168 -19.06 -16.01 1.24
C LYS A 168 -17.88 -15.33 1.96
N ASN A 169 -17.61 -15.71 3.21
CA ASN A 169 -16.47 -15.19 3.97
C ASN A 169 -15.14 -15.58 3.30
N VAL A 170 -15.02 -16.84 2.85
CA VAL A 170 -13.85 -17.31 2.09
C VAL A 170 -13.70 -16.55 0.77
N GLN A 171 -14.78 -16.35 0.02
CA GLN A 171 -14.71 -15.57 -1.24
C GLN A 171 -14.34 -14.10 -1.02
N LYS A 172 -14.70 -13.53 0.14
CA LYS A 172 -14.43 -12.13 0.48
C LYS A 172 -13.03 -11.90 1.03
N ALA A 173 -12.53 -12.80 1.87
CA ALA A 173 -11.32 -12.60 2.66
C ALA A 173 -10.24 -13.69 2.48
N GLY A 174 -10.55 -14.75 1.73
CA GLY A 174 -9.66 -15.85 1.46
C GLY A 174 -8.45 -15.42 0.61
N ALA A 175 -7.35 -16.13 0.79
CA ALA A 175 -6.15 -15.92 0.00
C ALA A 175 -6.37 -16.43 -1.43
N ARG A 176 -5.87 -15.70 -2.43
CA ARG A 176 -5.88 -16.14 -3.82
C ARG A 176 -4.89 -17.29 -3.99
N ALA A 177 -5.28 -18.35 -4.70
CA ALA A 177 -4.47 -19.55 -4.88
C ALA A 177 -3.13 -19.31 -5.59
N ASN A 178 -3.04 -18.30 -6.47
CA ASN A 178 -1.80 -17.97 -7.18
C ASN A 178 -1.65 -16.46 -7.37
N HIS A 179 -0.43 -16.03 -7.70
CA HIS A 179 -0.08 -14.61 -7.89
C HIS A 179 -0.86 -13.93 -8.98
N ARG A 180 -1.11 -14.63 -10.09
CA ARG A 180 -1.87 -14.08 -11.20
C ARG A 180 -3.31 -13.76 -10.80
N ALA A 181 -3.94 -14.63 -10.01
CA ALA A 181 -5.27 -14.41 -9.46
C ALA A 181 -5.26 -13.28 -8.41
N ALA A 182 -4.20 -13.17 -7.61
CA ALA A 182 -3.99 -12.04 -6.70
C ALA A 182 -3.86 -10.70 -7.46
N ALA A 183 -3.05 -10.68 -8.53
CA ALA A 183 -2.86 -9.51 -9.38
C ALA A 183 -4.14 -9.07 -10.08
N ALA A 184 -4.88 -10.00 -10.69
CA ALA A 184 -6.15 -9.69 -11.32
C ALA A 184 -7.20 -9.17 -10.33
N ASP A 185 -7.25 -9.70 -9.11
CA ASP A 185 -8.18 -9.23 -8.07
C ASP A 185 -7.80 -7.83 -7.56
N TYR A 186 -6.51 -7.57 -7.39
CA TYR A 186 -5.97 -6.26 -7.06
C TYR A 186 -6.31 -5.23 -8.15
N GLU A 187 -5.99 -5.50 -9.42
CA GLU A 187 -6.26 -4.60 -10.54
C GLU A 187 -7.75 -4.27 -10.63
N LYS A 188 -8.61 -5.30 -10.55
CA LYS A 188 -10.06 -5.12 -10.57
C LYS A 188 -10.57 -4.30 -9.38
N THR A 189 -9.94 -4.42 -8.22
CA THR A 189 -10.35 -3.69 -7.02
C THR A 189 -9.85 -2.25 -7.05
N VAL A 190 -8.60 -2.01 -7.42
CA VAL A 190 -8.03 -0.67 -7.60
C VAL A 190 -8.77 0.08 -8.70
N GLY A 191 -9.10 -0.56 -9.82
CA GLY A 191 -9.91 0.05 -10.89
C GLY A 191 -11.29 0.52 -10.40
N ARG A 192 -11.98 -0.30 -9.60
CA ARG A 192 -13.25 0.12 -8.97
C ARG A 192 -13.07 1.30 -8.02
N ILE A 193 -12.00 1.30 -7.24
CA ILE A 193 -11.70 2.42 -6.33
C ILE A 193 -11.41 3.70 -7.12
N HIS A 194 -10.67 3.61 -8.23
CA HIS A 194 -10.40 4.73 -9.13
C HIS A 194 -11.70 5.37 -9.64
N GLU A 195 -12.61 4.55 -10.19
CA GLU A 195 -13.91 5.04 -10.67
C GLU A 195 -14.69 5.76 -9.57
N GLU A 196 -14.73 5.19 -8.36
CA GLU A 196 -15.43 5.80 -7.23
C GLU A 196 -14.74 7.07 -6.72
N MET A 197 -13.42 7.15 -6.75
CA MET A 197 -12.66 8.38 -6.45
C MET A 197 -13.01 9.48 -7.44
N GLY A 198 -13.06 9.17 -8.75
CA GLY A 198 -13.49 10.11 -9.78
C GLY A 198 -14.91 10.63 -9.53
N LYS A 199 -15.88 9.72 -9.30
CA LYS A 199 -17.27 10.09 -8.96
C LYS A 199 -17.37 10.88 -7.65
N LEU A 200 -16.51 10.61 -6.66
CA LEU A 200 -16.50 11.36 -5.40
C LEU A 200 -15.98 12.78 -5.63
N HIS A 201 -14.91 12.92 -6.41
CA HIS A 201 -14.36 14.21 -6.80
C HIS A 201 -15.39 15.05 -7.54
N GLU A 202 -16.08 14.49 -8.55
CA GLU A 202 -17.14 15.19 -9.29
C GLU A 202 -18.29 15.68 -8.39
N ARG A 203 -18.71 14.86 -7.41
CA ARG A 203 -19.86 15.19 -6.54
C ARG A 203 -19.53 16.17 -5.41
N THR A 204 -18.28 16.22 -4.97
CA THR A 204 -17.92 16.91 -3.71
C THR A 204 -16.75 17.88 -3.84
N GLY A 205 -16.04 17.86 -4.97
CA GLY A 205 -14.76 18.53 -5.13
C GLY A 205 -13.62 17.91 -4.30
N ALA A 206 -13.85 16.77 -3.63
CA ALA A 206 -12.80 16.12 -2.84
C ALA A 206 -11.69 15.61 -3.77
N THR A 207 -10.45 15.98 -3.47
CA THR A 207 -9.27 15.58 -4.23
C THR A 207 -8.58 14.43 -3.48
N LEU A 208 -8.38 13.30 -4.15
CA LEU A 208 -7.89 12.07 -3.53
C LEU A 208 -6.82 11.40 -4.40
N PHE A 209 -5.94 10.64 -3.77
CA PHE A 209 -5.03 9.72 -4.46
C PHE A 209 -4.90 8.41 -3.70
N LEU A 210 -4.50 7.36 -4.41
CA LEU A 210 -4.25 6.03 -3.87
C LEU A 210 -2.92 5.50 -4.40
N LEU A 211 -2.11 4.98 -3.47
CA LEU A 211 -0.88 4.25 -3.75
C LEU A 211 -1.13 2.77 -3.51
N GLY A 212 -0.91 1.97 -4.53
CA GLY A 212 -0.88 0.52 -4.44
C GLY A 212 0.55 0.00 -4.61
N ALA A 213 0.95 -0.87 -3.70
CA ALA A 213 2.26 -1.51 -3.68
C ALA A 213 2.09 -2.99 -3.29
N HIS A 214 3.00 -3.82 -3.76
CA HIS A 214 3.07 -5.21 -3.36
C HIS A 214 4.06 -5.41 -2.23
N ASP A 215 3.84 -6.47 -1.46
CA ASP A 215 4.56 -6.69 -0.21
C ASP A 215 5.74 -7.65 -0.39
N HIS A 216 5.74 -8.44 -1.47
CA HIS A 216 6.78 -9.43 -1.75
C HIS A 216 7.30 -9.34 -3.18
N VAL A 217 8.58 -9.68 -3.37
CA VAL A 217 9.27 -9.57 -4.68
C VAL A 217 8.68 -10.47 -5.76
N ASP A 218 8.26 -11.70 -5.41
CA ASP A 218 7.62 -12.59 -6.40
C ASP A 218 6.15 -12.23 -6.72
N ASP A 219 5.55 -11.23 -6.06
CA ASP A 219 4.20 -10.81 -6.40
C ASP A 219 4.20 -10.10 -7.75
N THR A 220 3.30 -10.49 -8.65
CA THR A 220 3.18 -9.89 -10.00
C THR A 220 2.29 -8.65 -10.02
N LEU A 221 2.07 -8.03 -8.87
CA LEU A 221 1.19 -6.89 -8.66
C LEU A 221 1.89 -5.61 -9.13
N PRO A 222 1.36 -4.85 -10.09
CA PRO A 222 2.02 -3.62 -10.52
C PRO A 222 1.89 -2.53 -9.44
N PRO A 223 2.98 -1.80 -9.10
CA PRO A 223 2.89 -0.58 -8.32
C PRO A 223 1.97 0.39 -9.04
N THR A 224 0.92 0.86 -8.37
CA THR A 224 -0.15 1.62 -9.01
C THR A 224 -0.35 2.96 -8.33
N PHE A 225 -0.38 4.03 -9.11
CA PHE A 225 -0.84 5.35 -8.70
C PHE A 225 -2.19 5.61 -9.35
N VAL A 226 -3.17 6.01 -8.55
CA VAL A 226 -4.49 6.42 -9.02
C VAL A 226 -4.83 7.73 -8.34
N ASP A 227 -5.42 8.67 -9.08
CA ASP A 227 -5.88 9.93 -8.51
C ASP A 227 -7.22 10.43 -9.04
N ALA A 228 -7.77 11.38 -8.29
CA ALA A 228 -8.92 12.17 -8.67
C ALA A 228 -8.66 13.63 -8.27
N GLY A 229 -8.74 14.54 -9.25
CA GLY A 229 -8.51 15.98 -9.04
C GLY A 229 -7.06 16.43 -9.26
N ASN A 230 -6.30 15.77 -10.15
CA ASN A 230 -4.93 16.16 -10.53
C ASN A 230 -3.97 16.24 -9.32
N THR A 231 -4.01 15.23 -8.46
CA THR A 231 -3.07 15.16 -7.33
C THR A 231 -1.65 14.86 -7.78
N GLU A 232 -1.45 14.36 -9.00
CA GLU A 232 -0.11 14.11 -9.53
C GLU A 232 0.75 15.39 -9.52
N ALA A 233 0.15 16.56 -9.80
CA ALA A 233 0.84 17.85 -9.73
C ALA A 233 1.39 18.16 -8.33
N PHE A 234 0.71 17.75 -7.25
CA PHE A 234 1.19 17.94 -5.88
C PHE A 234 2.54 17.28 -5.65
N PHE A 235 2.76 16.07 -6.20
CA PHE A 235 4.03 15.38 -6.05
C PHE A 235 5.16 16.13 -6.74
N LEU A 236 4.91 16.64 -7.95
CA LEU A 236 5.93 17.38 -8.70
C LEU A 236 6.23 18.73 -8.05
N GLU A 237 5.20 19.47 -7.62
CA GLU A 237 5.34 20.83 -7.08
C GLU A 237 5.89 20.88 -5.65
N HIS A 238 5.58 19.89 -4.81
CA HIS A 238 5.88 19.93 -3.38
C HIS A 238 6.83 18.83 -2.89
N ILE A 239 6.94 17.72 -3.63
CA ILE A 239 7.79 16.58 -3.26
C ILE A 239 9.00 16.47 -4.20
N ASP A 240 9.06 17.29 -5.26
CA ASP A 240 10.11 17.30 -6.28
C ASP A 240 10.34 15.92 -6.93
N MET A 241 9.26 15.14 -7.10
CA MET A 241 9.30 13.86 -7.80
C MET A 241 7.96 13.54 -8.44
N THR A 242 7.95 12.72 -9.49
CA THR A 242 6.69 12.28 -10.09
C THR A 242 5.95 11.31 -9.17
N ALA A 243 4.62 11.27 -9.27
CA ALA A 243 3.80 10.34 -8.50
C ALA A 243 4.21 8.87 -8.74
N ASN A 244 4.58 8.55 -9.98
CA ASN A 244 5.10 7.23 -10.36
C ASN A 244 6.46 6.90 -9.70
N GLU A 245 7.39 7.86 -9.65
CA GLU A 245 8.66 7.67 -8.93
C GLU A 245 8.44 7.48 -7.43
N PHE A 246 7.54 8.26 -6.84
CA PHE A 246 7.14 8.11 -5.44
C PHE A 246 6.57 6.72 -5.17
N THR A 247 5.66 6.26 -6.03
CA THR A 247 5.01 4.95 -5.94
C THR A 247 6.03 3.81 -6.03
N ARG A 248 7.02 3.89 -6.93
CA ARG A 248 8.10 2.90 -7.03
C ARG A 248 8.99 2.88 -5.79
N LYS A 249 9.32 4.05 -5.22
CA LYS A 249 10.09 4.13 -3.97
C LYS A 249 9.31 3.54 -2.79
N PHE A 250 8.01 3.82 -2.73
CA PHE A 250 7.11 3.24 -1.74
C PHE A 250 7.05 1.72 -1.87
N ASN A 251 6.93 1.20 -3.09
CA ASN A 251 6.95 -0.24 -3.36
C ASN A 251 8.26 -0.91 -2.95
N SER A 252 9.40 -0.34 -3.34
CA SER A 252 10.72 -0.82 -2.93
C SER A 252 10.89 -0.82 -1.41
N TRP A 253 10.30 0.16 -0.72
CA TRP A 253 10.26 0.19 0.75
C TRP A 253 9.41 -0.94 1.34
N CYS A 254 8.24 -1.26 0.76
CA CYS A 254 7.41 -2.39 1.17
C CYS A 254 8.16 -3.72 1.02
N GLU A 255 8.70 -4.01 -0.18
CA GLU A 255 9.46 -5.24 -0.47
C GLU A 255 10.66 -5.42 0.46
N SER A 256 11.43 -4.34 0.69
CA SER A 256 12.61 -4.36 1.55
C SER A 256 12.28 -4.72 3.00
N ARG A 257 11.00 -4.60 3.41
CA ARG A 257 10.55 -4.91 4.77
C ARG A 257 10.21 -6.38 4.97
N ARG A 258 9.99 -7.16 3.90
CA ARG A 258 9.59 -8.57 3.99
C ARG A 258 10.76 -9.54 3.78
N ASN A 259 11.72 -9.20 2.92
CA ASN A 259 12.77 -10.12 2.45
C ASN A 259 14.05 -10.25 3.32
N GLY A 260 14.01 -9.85 4.60
CA GLY A 260 15.02 -10.31 5.57
C GLY A 260 16.00 -9.29 6.17
N SER A 261 16.33 -9.56 7.42
CA SER A 261 17.44 -9.09 8.28
C SER A 261 17.62 -7.60 8.59
N LYS A 262 17.15 -6.65 7.77
CA LYS A 262 17.17 -5.20 8.10
C LYS A 262 15.80 -4.62 8.44
N ALA A 263 14.76 -5.43 8.35
CA ALA A 263 13.39 -4.98 8.31
C ALA A 263 12.60 -5.06 9.63
N GLN A 264 13.09 -5.80 10.63
CA GLN A 264 12.37 -5.95 11.90
C GLN A 264 12.71 -4.88 12.94
N GLY A 265 13.76 -4.08 12.72
CA GLY A 265 14.10 -2.97 13.60
C GLY A 265 13.89 -1.64 12.88
N SER A 266 13.12 -0.72 13.47
CA SER A 266 13.26 0.69 13.14
C SER A 266 14.75 1.03 13.13
N THR A 267 15.30 1.38 11.97
CA THR A 267 16.71 1.76 11.84
C THR A 267 17.05 2.78 12.91
N LEU A 268 18.24 2.73 13.51
CA LEU A 268 18.68 3.70 14.52
C LEU A 268 18.31 5.13 14.11
N ARG A 269 18.61 5.50 12.85
CA ARG A 269 18.28 6.79 12.27
C ARG A 269 16.78 7.11 12.28
N LEU A 270 15.91 6.15 11.98
CA LEU A 270 14.45 6.35 12.02
C LEU A 270 13.98 6.60 13.46
N LEU A 271 14.45 5.81 14.42
CA LEU A 271 14.13 6.02 15.84
C LEU A 271 14.61 7.39 16.34
N GLN A 272 15.80 7.82 15.91
CA GLN A 272 16.34 9.14 16.25
C GLN A 272 15.49 10.27 15.65
N ILE A 273 15.04 10.13 14.41
CA ILE A 273 14.14 11.07 13.73
C ILE A 273 12.80 11.14 14.48
N GLU A 274 12.23 9.98 14.81
CA GLU A 274 10.95 9.89 15.52
C GLU A 274 11.03 10.54 16.90
N CYS A 275 12.07 10.25 17.69
CA CYS A 275 12.29 10.92 18.98
C CYS A 275 12.42 12.44 18.80
N ARG A 276 13.15 12.90 17.78
CA ARG A 276 13.29 14.33 17.48
C ARG A 276 11.93 14.96 17.14
N CYS A 277 11.11 14.30 16.34
CA CYS A 277 9.76 14.77 15.99
C CYS A 277 8.88 14.85 17.24
N LEU A 278 8.81 13.77 18.03
CA LEU A 278 8.01 13.73 19.27
C LEU A 278 8.39 14.85 20.25
N ILE A 279 9.69 15.07 20.47
CA ILE A 279 10.18 16.14 21.34
C ILE A 279 9.78 17.52 20.78
N SER A 280 9.96 17.74 19.47
CA SER A 280 9.67 19.03 18.83
C SER A 280 8.17 19.32 18.77
N GLU A 281 7.36 18.31 18.45
CA GLU A 281 5.91 18.40 18.44
C GLU A 281 5.35 18.64 19.85
N GLY A 282 5.85 17.93 20.85
CA GLY A 282 5.48 18.15 22.24
C GLY A 282 5.79 19.58 22.71
N LEU A 283 6.96 20.12 22.32
CA LEU A 283 7.36 21.49 22.63
C LEU A 283 6.45 22.52 21.96
N ASN A 284 6.20 22.36 20.65
CA ASN A 284 5.30 23.24 19.92
C ASN A 284 3.86 23.17 20.46
N ARG A 285 3.41 21.99 20.89
CA ARG A 285 2.09 21.75 21.48
C ARG A 285 1.92 22.49 22.80
N ILE A 286 2.88 22.39 23.73
CA ILE A 286 2.76 23.05 25.03
C ILE A 286 2.87 24.58 24.93
N LEU A 287 3.68 25.08 23.98
CA LEU A 287 3.86 26.51 23.74
C LEU A 287 2.76 27.13 22.87
N LYS A 288 1.94 26.31 22.20
CA LYS A 288 0.95 26.74 21.20
C LYS A 288 1.57 27.62 20.09
N ARG A 289 2.82 27.32 19.71
CA ARG A 289 3.59 28.02 18.68
C ARG A 289 4.14 27.01 17.68
N LYS A 290 4.27 27.40 16.42
CA LYS A 290 4.92 26.58 15.39
C LYS A 290 6.41 26.93 15.32
N ASN A 291 7.23 25.96 14.92
CA ASN A 291 8.66 26.13 14.58
C ASN A 291 9.61 26.50 15.73
N VAL A 292 9.25 26.24 16.99
CA VAL A 292 10.21 26.35 18.10
C VAL A 292 11.13 25.13 18.04
N MET A 293 12.43 25.37 17.86
CA MET A 293 13.43 24.31 17.80
C MET A 293 14.03 24.05 19.19
N MET A 294 14.14 22.76 19.54
CA MET A 294 14.79 22.32 20.78
C MET A 294 16.28 22.64 20.77
N ALA A 295 16.74 23.43 21.74
CA ALA A 295 18.15 23.83 21.89
C ALA A 295 18.81 23.04 23.03
N TYR A 296 19.37 21.87 22.74
CA TYR A 296 19.97 20.98 23.75
C TYR A 296 21.19 21.61 24.48
N ASP A 297 22.06 22.31 23.76
CA ASP A 297 23.28 22.91 24.35
C ASP A 297 23.00 24.11 25.27
N GLN A 298 21.88 24.80 25.03
CA GLN A 298 21.44 25.99 25.75
C GLN A 298 20.07 25.76 26.38
N TYR A 299 19.81 24.54 26.83
CA TYR A 299 18.50 24.10 27.27
C TYR A 299 17.95 24.94 28.43
N GLU A 300 18.76 25.16 29.48
CA GLU A 300 18.31 25.96 30.63
C GLU A 300 17.96 27.40 30.23
N ALA A 301 18.78 28.07 29.40
CA ALA A 301 18.55 29.46 29.02
C ALA A 301 17.42 29.63 27.99
N LYS A 302 17.45 28.86 26.89
CA LYS A 302 16.51 29.05 25.76
C LYS A 302 15.19 28.31 25.90
N ILE A 303 15.15 27.23 26.68
CA ILE A 303 13.94 26.45 26.84
C ILE A 303 13.33 26.68 28.22
N MET A 304 14.11 26.52 29.30
CA MET A 304 13.56 26.67 30.65
C MET A 304 13.32 28.13 31.02
N VAL A 305 14.30 29.03 30.81
CA VAL A 305 14.14 30.45 31.16
C VAL A 305 13.24 31.19 30.17
N GLU A 306 13.52 31.12 28.88
CA GLU A 306 12.77 31.88 27.85
C GLU A 306 11.34 31.34 27.63
N HIS A 307 11.16 30.02 27.61
CA HIS A 307 9.87 29.40 27.29
C HIS A 307 9.12 28.86 28.51
N LYS A 308 9.72 28.87 29.71
CA LYS A 308 9.09 28.43 30.98
C LYS A 308 8.57 26.99 30.92
N VAL A 309 9.25 26.13 30.17
CA VAL A 309 8.88 24.72 30.00
C VAL A 309 10.09 23.82 30.23
N GLN A 310 9.83 22.61 30.72
CA GLN A 310 10.84 21.60 31.00
C GLN A 310 10.35 20.25 30.51
N LEU A 311 11.21 19.52 29.81
CA LEU A 311 11.03 18.11 29.51
C LEU A 311 11.38 17.30 30.78
N ARG A 312 10.38 16.68 31.40
CA ARG A 312 10.53 15.84 32.60
C ARG A 312 10.41 14.37 32.24
N GLY A 313 11.00 13.51 33.08
CA GLY A 313 10.93 12.05 32.92
C GLY A 313 11.81 11.50 31.79
N TRP A 314 12.93 12.16 31.52
CA TRP A 314 13.95 11.61 30.63
C TRP A 314 14.46 10.27 31.18
N PRO A 315 14.55 9.20 30.37
CA PRO A 315 14.89 7.87 30.88
C PRO A 315 16.24 7.81 31.58
N GLU A 316 16.29 7.08 32.69
CA GLU A 316 17.54 6.75 33.36
C GLU A 316 18.44 5.91 32.43
N ASN A 317 19.74 6.20 32.44
CA ASN A 317 20.76 5.59 31.57
C ASN A 317 20.69 5.96 30.07
N VAL A 318 19.93 6.99 29.69
CA VAL A 318 20.00 7.58 28.35
C VAL A 318 20.68 8.95 28.44
N ALA A 319 21.79 9.12 27.73
CA ALA A 319 22.53 10.39 27.73
C ALA A 319 21.62 11.56 27.32
N TRP A 320 21.60 12.61 28.13
CA TRP A 320 20.87 13.84 27.81
C TRP A 320 21.51 14.53 26.61
N GLY A 321 20.71 14.84 25.59
CA GLY A 321 21.18 15.57 24.41
C GLY A 321 20.32 15.30 23.18
N THR A 322 20.82 15.77 22.04
CA THR A 322 20.15 15.58 20.75
C THR A 322 19.97 14.08 20.47
N PRO A 323 18.76 13.60 20.11
CA PRO A 323 18.51 12.19 19.80
C PRO A 323 19.48 11.62 18.76
N HIS A 324 19.96 12.44 17.82
CA HIS A 324 20.94 12.03 16.81
C HIS A 324 22.29 11.55 17.39
N ASN A 325 22.67 12.05 18.57
CA ASN A 325 23.92 11.67 19.23
C ASN A 325 23.81 10.32 19.97
N LEU A 326 22.60 9.76 20.10
CA LEU A 326 22.40 8.46 20.71
C LEU A 326 22.78 7.35 19.72
N THR A 327 23.92 6.71 19.93
CA THR A 327 24.47 5.69 19.03
C THR A 327 23.87 4.30 19.21
N THR A 328 23.27 4.02 20.36
CA THR A 328 22.75 2.69 20.71
C THR A 328 21.25 2.60 20.48
N ILE A 329 20.80 1.59 19.71
CA ILE A 329 19.38 1.37 19.39
C ILE A 329 18.54 1.22 20.68
N ALA A 330 19.03 0.49 21.67
CA ALA A 330 18.34 0.31 22.95
C ALA A 330 18.06 1.64 23.68
N ALA A 331 19.02 2.58 23.66
CA ALA A 331 18.86 3.89 24.29
C ALA A 331 17.80 4.74 23.56
N VAL A 332 17.80 4.73 22.22
CA VAL A 332 16.81 5.46 21.43
C VAL A 332 15.41 4.86 21.58
N ARG A 333 15.28 3.53 21.64
CA ARG A 333 14.00 2.86 21.92
C ARG A 333 13.45 3.23 23.28
N LYS A 334 14.26 3.18 24.34
CA LYS A 334 13.84 3.62 25.69
C LYS A 334 13.35 5.06 25.70
N LEU A 335 14.05 5.96 25.01
CA LEU A 335 13.62 7.36 24.88
C LEU A 335 12.30 7.49 24.14
N ARG A 336 12.15 6.80 23.00
CA ARG A 336 10.90 6.77 22.22
C ARG A 336 9.73 6.27 23.07
N ASP A 337 9.90 5.14 23.74
CA ASP A 337 8.84 4.50 24.51
C ASP A 337 8.42 5.39 25.70
N ALA A 338 9.37 6.08 26.34
CA ALA A 338 9.06 7.08 27.36
C ALA A 338 8.31 8.30 26.81
N LEU A 339 8.66 8.79 25.62
CA LEU A 339 7.97 9.91 24.95
C LEU A 339 6.54 9.52 24.51
N VAL A 340 6.36 8.30 23.99
CA VAL A 340 5.07 7.79 23.51
C VAL A 340 4.13 7.48 24.68
N SER A 341 4.64 6.86 25.75
CA SER A 341 3.85 6.58 26.96
C SER A 341 3.53 7.84 27.78
N GLY A 342 4.20 8.97 27.49
CA GLY A 342 4.07 10.20 28.26
C GLY A 342 4.88 10.21 29.57
N ALA A 343 5.66 9.16 29.86
CA ALA A 343 6.60 9.15 30.98
C ALA A 343 7.66 10.25 30.82
N CYS A 344 8.07 10.54 29.57
CA CYS A 344 8.87 11.70 29.20
C CYS A 344 7.98 12.74 28.51
N ALA A 345 7.71 13.86 29.17
CA ALA A 345 6.77 14.86 28.65
C ALA A 345 7.16 16.29 29.01
N TRP A 346 6.70 17.23 28.19
CA TRP A 346 6.86 18.65 28.45
C TRP A 346 5.89 19.10 29.54
N VAL A 347 6.42 19.82 30.53
CA VAL A 347 5.66 20.36 31.66
C VAL A 347 5.97 21.85 31.78
N LYS A 348 4.95 22.67 32.10
CA LYS A 348 5.14 24.09 32.40
C LYS A 348 5.81 24.22 33.76
N LEU A 349 6.84 25.06 33.84
CA LEU A 349 7.49 25.37 35.10
C LEU A 349 6.55 26.20 35.98
N SER A 350 6.51 25.90 37.27
CA SER A 350 5.90 26.80 38.25
C SER A 350 6.73 28.09 38.40
N SER A 351 6.11 29.16 38.89
CA SER A 351 6.82 30.44 39.08
C SER A 351 8.05 30.31 39.97
N GLN A 352 7.94 29.53 41.07
CA GLN A 352 9.04 29.31 42.01
C GLN A 352 10.20 28.54 41.36
N GLU A 353 9.90 27.48 40.60
CA GLU A 353 10.93 26.72 39.89
C GLU A 353 11.62 27.57 38.82
N HIS A 354 10.85 28.38 38.08
CA HIS A 354 11.37 29.27 37.05
C HIS A 354 12.34 30.30 37.63
N GLU A 355 11.98 30.97 38.73
CA GLU A 355 12.85 31.94 39.41
C GLU A 355 14.17 31.32 39.90
N ALA A 356 14.11 30.10 40.44
CA ALA A 356 15.30 29.38 40.88
C ALA A 356 16.26 29.08 39.70
N ILE A 357 15.71 28.69 38.54
CA ILE A 357 16.48 28.41 37.33
C ILE A 357 17.08 29.70 36.76
N VAL A 358 16.33 30.81 36.73
CA VAL A 358 16.84 32.11 36.29
C VAL A 358 18.05 32.53 37.12
N LYS A 359 17.96 32.48 38.46
CA LYS A 359 19.08 32.79 39.34
C LYS A 359 20.29 31.90 39.09
N LYS A 360 20.08 30.60 38.85
CA LYS A 360 21.15 29.65 38.53
C LYS A 360 21.86 29.99 37.22
N VAL A 361 21.10 30.37 36.19
CA VAL A 361 21.66 30.71 34.88
C VAL A 361 22.41 32.05 34.91
N GLU A 362 21.92 33.04 35.66
CA GLU A 362 22.59 34.34 35.83
C GLU A 362 23.91 34.24 36.61
N GLN A 363 23.99 33.33 37.58
CA GLN A 363 25.20 33.09 38.37
C GLN A 363 26.24 32.23 37.63
N ALA A 364 25.88 31.60 36.51
CA ALA A 364 26.79 30.76 35.76
C ALA A 364 27.83 31.62 35.01
N PRO A 365 29.15 31.40 35.19
CA PRO A 365 30.16 32.19 34.51
C PRO A 365 30.04 32.01 32.99
N PRO A 366 30.24 33.08 32.19
CA PRO A 366 30.13 33.00 30.75
C PRO A 366 31.10 31.95 30.21
N LYS A 367 30.57 30.91 29.54
CA LYS A 367 31.39 29.88 28.91
C LYS A 367 32.36 30.54 27.93
N LYS A 368 33.65 30.60 28.30
CA LYS A 368 34.72 31.06 27.41
C LYS A 368 34.70 30.19 26.15
N ARG A 369 34.34 30.79 25.02
CA ARG A 369 34.29 30.10 23.72
C ARG A 369 35.68 29.54 23.43
N LYS A 370 35.78 28.23 23.17
CA LYS A 370 37.05 27.61 22.77
C LYS A 370 37.65 28.40 21.60
N THR A 371 38.91 28.79 21.77
CA THR A 371 39.68 29.43 20.71
C THR A 371 39.71 28.48 19.52
N ARG A 372 39.27 28.97 18.36
CA ARG A 372 39.31 28.25 17.09
C ARG A 372 40.75 27.77 16.82
N SER A 373 40.93 26.48 16.53
CA SER A 373 42.24 25.85 16.28
C SER A 373 42.97 26.44 15.06
N ASP A 374 42.21 27.10 14.20
CA ASP A 374 42.58 27.84 13.00
C ASP A 374 43.05 29.28 13.29
N LYS A 375 43.01 29.74 14.55
CA LYS A 375 43.51 31.05 14.95
C LYS A 375 45.05 31.03 14.96
N GLY A 376 45.66 31.41 13.84
CA GLY A 376 47.11 31.58 13.68
C GLY A 376 47.75 30.77 12.55
N THR A 377 47.00 29.90 11.87
CA THR A 377 47.54 29.13 10.75
C THR A 377 47.56 30.00 9.49
N LYS A 378 48.75 30.39 9.03
CA LYS A 378 48.93 31.13 7.76
C LYS A 378 48.32 30.30 6.63
N LYS A 379 47.31 30.85 5.95
CA LYS A 379 46.81 30.32 4.67
C LYS A 379 47.99 30.31 3.69
N ILE A 380 48.46 29.12 3.32
CA ILE A 380 49.39 28.96 2.20
C ILE A 380 48.60 29.31 0.93
N THR A 381 48.82 30.50 0.41
CA THR A 381 48.46 30.88 -0.96
C THR A 381 49.52 30.29 -1.89
N SER A 382 49.15 29.23 -2.61
CA SER A 382 50.02 28.58 -3.57
C SER A 382 49.99 29.33 -4.90
N ASP A 383 51.01 30.16 -5.14
CA ASP A 383 51.43 30.57 -6.48
C ASP A 383 52.89 30.14 -6.68
N THR A 384 53.11 29.25 -7.67
CA THR A 384 54.41 28.97 -8.37
C THR A 384 55.54 28.33 -7.51
N SER A 385 56.21 27.20 -7.78
CA SER A 385 56.33 26.25 -8.89
C SER A 385 57.21 25.04 -8.49
N LYS A 386 56.94 23.87 -9.09
CA LYS A 386 57.83 22.75 -9.51
C LYS A 386 58.50 21.79 -8.49
N THR A 387 58.34 20.49 -8.83
CA THR A 387 59.15 19.26 -8.56
C THR A 387 59.25 18.79 -7.09
N THR A 388 58.77 17.62 -6.65
CA THR A 388 58.90 16.22 -7.14
C THR A 388 57.87 15.28 -6.46
N ASP A 389 57.54 14.17 -7.14
CA ASP A 389 56.97 12.87 -6.74
C ASP A 389 55.88 12.65 -5.64
N GLY A 390 54.65 12.37 -6.11
CA GLY A 390 53.67 11.32 -5.72
C GLY A 390 53.20 11.06 -4.25
N PRO A 391 52.06 10.35 -4.01
CA PRO A 391 50.79 10.30 -4.74
C PRO A 391 49.53 10.67 -3.89
N ARG A 392 48.68 11.51 -4.50
CA ARG A 392 47.20 11.49 -4.59
C ARG A 392 46.33 11.12 -3.35
N LYS A 393 45.60 12.12 -2.82
CA LYS A 393 44.20 11.96 -2.35
C LYS A 393 43.24 12.82 -3.18
N ARG A 394 42.14 12.18 -3.59
CA ARG A 394 41.12 12.62 -4.55
C ARG A 394 40.30 13.81 -4.04
N ALA A 395 40.24 14.88 -4.84
CA ALA A 395 39.26 15.95 -4.71
C ALA A 395 38.02 15.66 -5.56
N ARG A 396 36.85 15.80 -4.95
CA ARG A 396 35.53 15.88 -5.58
C ARG A 396 35.48 17.09 -6.51
N LYS A 397 34.98 16.93 -7.74
CA LYS A 397 34.51 18.05 -8.57
C LYS A 397 33.03 17.89 -8.87
N ALA A 398 32.30 18.97 -8.61
CA ALA A 398 30.90 19.15 -8.94
C ALA A 398 30.69 19.33 -10.45
N LYS A 399 29.45 19.08 -10.83
CA LYS A 399 28.85 19.07 -12.18
C LYS A 399 29.17 20.32 -13.00
N LYS A 400 29.45 20.11 -14.29
CA LYS A 400 29.11 21.05 -15.37
C LYS A 400 28.52 20.25 -16.53
N ALA A 401 27.38 20.71 -17.02
CA ALA A 401 26.69 20.16 -18.18
C ALA A 401 27.47 20.43 -19.47
N THR A 402 27.52 19.43 -20.37
CA THR A 402 27.20 19.54 -21.81
C THR A 402 27.29 18.18 -22.49
N SER A 403 26.23 17.86 -23.24
CA SER A 403 26.20 17.25 -24.58
C SER A 403 26.84 15.88 -24.86
N SER A 404 26.04 15.04 -25.53
CA SER A 404 26.41 13.97 -26.49
C SER A 404 27.18 12.76 -25.97
N GLN A 405 26.48 11.63 -25.81
CA GLN A 405 26.57 10.48 -26.72
C GLN A 405 25.64 9.36 -26.22
N VAL A 406 24.64 9.03 -27.04
CA VAL A 406 23.72 7.91 -26.86
C VAL A 406 24.38 6.67 -27.49
N PRO A 407 24.46 5.52 -26.79
CA PRO A 407 24.87 4.26 -27.41
C PRO A 407 23.74 3.70 -28.31
N PRO A 408 24.07 3.04 -29.43
CA PRO A 408 23.08 2.63 -30.41
C PRO A 408 22.16 1.53 -29.87
N ILE A 409 20.86 1.77 -30.00
CA ILE A 409 19.79 0.79 -29.83
C ILE A 409 19.85 -0.17 -31.01
N ARG A 410 19.98 -1.48 -30.73
CA ARG A 410 19.70 -2.55 -31.70
C ARG A 410 18.20 -2.58 -31.95
N SER A 411 17.79 -2.28 -33.17
CA SER A 411 16.44 -2.47 -33.68
C SER A 411 16.11 -3.97 -33.81
N PRO A 412 14.83 -4.37 -33.65
CA PRO A 412 14.36 -5.69 -34.04
C PRO A 412 14.35 -5.82 -35.57
N SER A 413 14.81 -6.97 -36.06
CA SER A 413 14.77 -7.35 -37.47
C SER A 413 13.33 -7.42 -37.97
N VAL A 414 13.01 -6.57 -38.94
CA VAL A 414 11.83 -6.65 -39.80
C VAL A 414 11.98 -7.86 -40.71
N VAL A 415 11.02 -8.77 -40.66
CA VAL A 415 10.83 -9.83 -41.64
C VAL A 415 10.15 -9.21 -42.86
N PRO A 416 10.68 -9.34 -44.09
CA PRO A 416 9.98 -8.87 -45.27
C PRO A 416 8.78 -9.78 -45.55
N SER A 417 7.58 -9.19 -45.47
CA SER A 417 6.36 -9.73 -46.06
C SER A 417 6.42 -9.46 -47.55
N SER A 418 6.73 -10.51 -48.31
CA SER A 418 6.43 -10.60 -49.73
C SER A 418 5.13 -11.39 -49.82
N ASP A 419 4.06 -10.77 -50.30
CA ASP A 419 3.10 -11.45 -51.17
C ASP A 419 2.24 -10.41 -51.88
N GLU A 420 2.15 -10.64 -53.18
CA GLU A 420 1.63 -9.78 -54.23
C GLU A 420 0.10 -9.77 -54.20
N GLU A 421 -0.50 -8.58 -54.29
CA GLU A 421 -1.88 -8.42 -54.73
C GLU A 421 -1.88 -8.41 -56.27
N ASP A 422 -2.39 -9.49 -56.85
CA ASP A 422 -2.73 -9.58 -58.26
C ASP A 422 -4.21 -9.18 -58.40
N ASP A 423 -4.43 -7.99 -58.96
CA ASP A 423 -5.71 -7.51 -59.47
C ASP A 423 -6.06 -8.31 -60.73
N ASN A 424 -7.18 -9.06 -60.72
CA ASN A 424 -8.02 -9.16 -61.91
C ASN A 424 -9.43 -9.74 -61.66
N ALA A 425 -10.39 -9.00 -62.21
CA ALA A 425 -11.72 -9.38 -62.75
C ALA A 425 -12.78 -10.01 -61.84
#